data_AF-A0A8S0YW19-F1
#
_entry.id   AF-A0A8S0YW19-F1
#
_cell.length_a   1.000
_cell.length_b   1.000
_cell.length_c   1.000
_cell.angle_alpha   90.00
_cell.angle_beta   90.00
_cell.angle_gamma   90.00
#
_symmetry.space_group_name_H-M   'P 1'
#
loop_
_entity.id
_entity.type
_entity.pdbx_description
1 polymer ?
#
loop_
_entity_poly.entity_id
_entity_poly.type
_entity_poly.pdbx_seq_one_letter_code
_entity_poly.pdbx_strand_id
1 'polypeptide(L)'
;MSCYNTPCEIPTTGRFPNTFASAVQFFAASQCFLTEGILKDENIPSYTKFDFIIVGAGSAGSVLANRLSEINEWKILLLEAGDDPPIEANIPALAKSMRRTKYDWQYFTTSDGEIDQAIINNSLNWPRARMQWPPCNEFELDSRDYWKCVCLSTVQTVYHPVGTCGMGTDSKTSVVDSRLKVHGVKNLRVIDASIMPTITSGNTNGPSMMIGERGAELVKQDYNK
;
A
#
# COMPACT_ATOMS: atom_id res chain seq x y z
N MET A 1 17.21 -59.30 -22.50
CA MET A 1 18.00 -58.53 -23.50
C MET A 1 17.00 -58.03 -24.54
N SER A 2 16.82 -56.76 -24.86
CA SER A 2 17.72 -55.60 -24.79
C SER A 2 16.86 -54.32 -24.78
N CYS A 3 16.65 -53.70 -23.60
CA CYS A 3 16.23 -52.30 -23.49
C CYS A 3 17.41 -51.37 -23.13
N TYR A 4 18.63 -51.92 -23.03
CA TYR A 4 19.84 -51.20 -22.60
C TYR A 4 20.67 -50.63 -23.76
N ASN A 5 20.23 -50.80 -25.02
CA ASN A 5 20.98 -50.34 -26.20
C ASN A 5 20.30 -49.19 -26.97
N THR A 6 19.27 -48.56 -26.42
CA THR A 6 18.76 -47.31 -26.99
C THR A 6 19.58 -46.17 -26.41
N PRO A 7 20.42 -45.47 -27.19
CA PRO A 7 21.04 -44.25 -26.67
C PRO A 7 19.92 -43.30 -26.26
N CYS A 8 19.98 -42.75 -25.04
CA CYS A 8 19.17 -41.58 -24.72
C CYS A 8 19.45 -40.55 -25.82
N GLU A 9 18.42 -40.18 -26.60
CA GLU A 9 18.55 -39.00 -27.44
C GLU A 9 18.98 -37.85 -26.52
N ILE A 10 20.08 -37.21 -26.89
CA ILE A 10 20.65 -36.11 -26.12
C ILE A 10 19.49 -35.11 -25.90
N PRO A 11 19.16 -34.71 -24.65
CA PRO A 11 17.91 -33.98 -24.36
C PRO A 11 17.79 -32.59 -25.02
N THR A 12 18.78 -32.19 -25.83
CA THR A 12 19.00 -30.82 -26.26
C THR A 12 18.72 -30.58 -27.74
N THR A 13 18.41 -31.60 -28.55
CA THR A 13 18.13 -31.41 -29.98
C THR A 13 16.68 -31.75 -30.31
N GLY A 14 15.85 -30.72 -30.47
CA GLY A 14 14.45 -30.86 -30.87
C GLY A 14 13.66 -29.55 -30.69
N ARG A 15 12.53 -29.41 -31.40
CA ARG A 15 11.71 -28.19 -31.36
C ARG A 15 11.17 -27.90 -29.95
N PHE A 16 10.82 -28.94 -29.20
CA PHE A 16 10.27 -28.80 -27.85
C PHE A 16 11.33 -28.35 -26.81
N PRO A 17 12.50 -29.00 -26.68
CA PRO A 17 13.58 -28.51 -25.81
C PRO A 17 14.03 -27.08 -26.15
N ASN A 18 14.11 -26.73 -27.43
CA ASN A 18 14.48 -25.38 -27.86
C ASN A 18 13.41 -24.35 -27.49
N THR A 19 12.12 -24.69 -27.63
CA THR A 19 11.03 -23.77 -27.22
C THR A 19 11.03 -23.58 -25.70
N PHE A 20 11.23 -24.65 -24.94
CA PHE A 20 11.33 -24.59 -23.49
C PHE A 20 12.55 -23.76 -23.04
N ALA A 21 13.72 -23.99 -23.62
CA ALA A 21 14.92 -23.23 -23.34
C ALA A 21 14.75 -21.74 -23.70
N SER A 22 14.16 -21.43 -24.85
CA SER A 22 13.84 -20.05 -25.24
C SER A 22 12.84 -19.39 -24.29
N ALA A 23 11.84 -20.12 -23.80
CA ALA A 23 10.90 -19.59 -22.80
C ALA A 23 11.60 -19.30 -21.47
N VAL A 24 12.45 -20.22 -20.99
CA VAL A 24 13.27 -20.00 -19.77
C VAL A 24 14.20 -18.80 -19.95
N GLN A 25 14.85 -18.68 -21.12
CA GLN A 25 15.74 -17.56 -21.43
C GLN A 25 14.99 -16.23 -21.56
N PHE A 26 13.77 -16.24 -22.11
CA PHE A 26 12.89 -15.09 -22.14
C PHE A 26 12.47 -14.66 -20.73
N PHE A 27 12.10 -15.60 -19.86
CA PHE A 27 11.78 -15.30 -18.46
C PHE A 27 13.00 -14.75 -17.72
N ALA A 28 14.17 -15.36 -17.89
CA ALA A 28 15.43 -14.86 -17.30
C ALA A 28 15.80 -13.46 -17.81
N ALA A 29 15.63 -13.18 -19.11
CA ALA A 29 15.88 -11.87 -19.68
C ALA A 29 14.83 -10.83 -19.24
N SER A 30 13.57 -11.25 -19.05
CA SER A 30 12.48 -10.37 -18.58
C SER A 30 12.66 -9.90 -17.14
N GLN A 31 13.42 -10.62 -16.30
CA GLN A 31 13.76 -10.15 -14.95
C GLN A 31 14.51 -8.81 -15.02
N CYS A 32 15.42 -8.64 -15.99
CA CYS A 32 16.14 -7.39 -16.18
C CYS A 32 15.24 -6.22 -16.63
N PHE A 33 14.09 -6.49 -17.24
CA PHE A 33 13.11 -5.47 -17.65
C PHE A 33 12.10 -5.12 -16.55
N LEU A 34 11.92 -6.01 -15.55
CA LEU A 34 10.97 -5.81 -14.45
C LEU A 34 11.61 -5.16 -13.22
N THR A 35 12.92 -5.28 -13.07
CA THR A 35 13.66 -4.55 -12.04
C THR A 35 14.07 -3.20 -12.60
N GLU A 36 13.19 -2.20 -12.50
CA GLU A 36 13.69 -0.83 -12.35
C GLU A 36 14.72 -0.86 -11.21
N GLY A 37 15.91 -0.32 -11.46
CA GLY A 37 16.98 -0.34 -10.48
C GLY A 37 16.47 0.34 -9.21
N ILE A 38 16.37 -0.43 -8.12
CA ILE A 38 16.10 0.10 -6.80
C ILE A 38 17.07 1.26 -6.56
N LEU A 39 16.52 2.44 -6.25
CA LEU A 39 17.34 3.60 -5.92
C LEU A 39 18.21 3.22 -4.74
N LYS A 40 19.52 3.35 -4.89
CA LYS A 40 20.44 3.07 -3.80
C LYS A 40 20.27 4.13 -2.74
N ASP A 41 20.11 3.71 -1.49
CA ASP A 41 20.20 4.60 -0.35
C ASP A 41 21.50 5.38 -0.38
N GLU A 42 21.40 6.70 -0.23
CA GLU A 42 22.58 7.53 -0.08
C GLU A 42 23.21 7.34 1.30
N ASN A 43 24.54 7.25 1.33
CA ASN A 43 25.26 7.28 2.59
C ASN A 43 25.34 8.73 3.10
N ILE A 44 24.37 9.11 3.93
CA ILE A 44 24.25 10.47 4.47
C ILE A 44 25.13 10.61 5.72
N PRO A 45 26.14 11.50 5.73
CA PRO A 45 26.94 11.75 6.92
C PRO A 45 26.08 12.20 8.11
N SER A 46 26.44 11.77 9.31
CA SER A 46 25.78 12.22 10.54
C SER A 46 25.80 13.76 10.62
N TYR A 47 24.69 14.34 11.10
CA TYR A 47 24.50 15.80 11.23
C TYR A 47 24.41 16.58 9.90
N THR A 48 24.17 15.91 8.78
CA THR A 48 23.79 16.59 7.53
C THR A 48 22.50 17.38 7.74
N LYS A 49 22.50 18.63 7.30
CA LYS A 49 21.35 19.54 7.44
C LYS A 49 20.51 19.54 6.17
N PHE A 50 19.20 19.48 6.38
CA PHE A 50 18.18 19.55 5.35
C PHE A 50 17.22 20.70 5.65
N ASP A 51 16.63 21.29 4.61
CA ASP A 51 15.55 22.28 4.78
C ASP A 51 14.25 21.58 5.18
N PHE A 52 14.01 20.39 4.61
CA PHE A 52 12.83 19.58 4.92
C PHE A 52 13.20 18.11 5.10
N ILE A 53 12.56 17.48 6.07
CA ILE A 53 12.58 16.04 6.28
C ILE A 53 11.14 15.55 6.09
N ILE A 54 10.95 14.66 5.13
CA ILE A 54 9.68 14.00 4.82
C ILE A 54 9.79 12.58 5.34
N VAL A 55 8.86 12.20 6.21
CA VAL A 55 8.76 10.85 6.75
C VAL A 55 7.53 10.19 6.12
N GLY A 56 7.75 9.11 5.38
CA GLY A 56 6.75 8.44 4.56
C GLY A 56 6.95 8.71 3.06
N ALA A 57 7.43 7.74 2.29
CA ALA A 57 7.53 7.73 0.82
C ALA A 57 6.30 7.13 0.12
N GLY A 58 5.17 7.01 0.82
CA GLY A 58 3.89 6.68 0.21
C GLY A 58 3.44 7.72 -0.85
N SER A 59 2.28 7.51 -1.46
CA SER A 59 1.83 8.30 -2.62
C SER A 59 1.85 9.83 -2.39
N ALA A 60 1.49 10.29 -1.19
CA ALA A 60 1.53 11.71 -0.85
C ALA A 60 2.96 12.22 -0.65
N GLY A 61 3.79 11.49 0.10
CA GLY A 61 5.15 11.89 0.44
C GLY A 61 6.11 11.85 -0.75
N SER A 62 5.95 10.88 -1.65
CA SER A 62 6.69 10.85 -2.93
C SER A 62 6.37 12.05 -3.82
N VAL A 63 5.09 12.43 -3.94
CA VAL A 63 4.68 13.65 -4.66
C VAL A 63 5.24 14.90 -3.99
N LEU A 64 5.11 15.00 -2.67
CA LEU A 64 5.64 16.11 -1.88
C LEU A 64 7.15 16.26 -2.08
N ALA A 65 7.92 15.17 -1.99
CA ALA A 65 9.36 15.16 -2.18
C ALA A 65 9.73 15.66 -3.58
N ASN A 66 9.10 15.09 -4.62
CA ASN A 66 9.31 15.49 -6.00
C ASN A 66 9.06 17.00 -6.20
N ARG A 67 7.95 17.53 -5.68
CA ARG A 67 7.61 18.95 -5.80
C ARG A 67 8.55 19.88 -5.03
N LEU A 68 8.97 19.51 -3.82
CA LEU A 68 9.89 20.35 -3.06
C LEU A 68 11.30 20.32 -3.65
N SER A 69 11.72 19.20 -4.24
CA SER A 69 13.01 19.08 -4.92
C SER A 69 13.12 19.85 -6.25
N GLU A 70 12.01 20.35 -6.80
CA GLU A 70 12.04 21.27 -7.96
C GLU A 70 12.78 22.58 -7.66
N ILE A 71 12.92 22.93 -6.38
CA ILE A 71 13.65 24.11 -5.92
C ILE A 71 15.07 23.67 -5.53
N ASN A 72 16.03 23.93 -6.42
CA ASN A 72 17.40 23.42 -6.33
C ASN A 72 18.16 23.91 -5.09
N GLU A 73 17.72 25.02 -4.49
CA GLU A 73 18.29 25.61 -3.29
C GLU A 73 17.93 24.81 -2.03
N TRP A 74 16.84 24.02 -2.06
CA TRP A 74 16.34 23.31 -0.89
C TRP A 74 16.87 21.88 -0.83
N LYS A 75 17.38 21.50 0.34
CA LYS A 75 17.81 20.12 0.61
C LYS A 75 16.68 19.33 1.24
N ILE A 76 16.23 18.29 0.53
CA ILE A 76 15.10 17.45 0.95
C ILE A 76 15.64 16.08 1.36
N LEU A 77 15.23 15.60 2.53
CA LEU A 77 15.45 14.23 2.97
C LEU A 77 14.10 13.49 2.97
N LEU A 78 13.99 12.41 2.21
CA LEU A 78 12.85 11.50 2.25
C LEU A 78 13.24 10.23 3.00
N LEU A 79 12.44 9.85 3.99
CA LEU A 79 12.65 8.67 4.81
C LEU A 79 11.44 7.75 4.69
N GLU A 80 11.67 6.47 4.43
CA GLU A 80 10.65 5.43 4.50
C GLU A 80 11.13 4.33 5.45
N ALA A 81 10.20 3.71 6.16
CA ALA A 81 10.55 2.61 7.05
C ALA A 81 10.30 1.28 6.33
N GLY A 82 11.33 0.43 6.29
CA GLY A 82 11.28 -0.88 5.67
C GLY A 82 12.54 -1.17 4.85
N ASP A 83 12.70 -2.44 4.47
CA ASP A 83 13.67 -2.85 3.46
C ASP A 83 13.09 -2.59 2.05
N ASP A 84 13.93 -2.78 1.03
CA ASP A 84 13.46 -2.83 -0.35
C ASP A 84 12.31 -3.84 -0.53
N PRO A 85 11.26 -3.45 -1.28
CA PRO A 85 10.14 -4.34 -1.51
C PRO A 85 10.58 -5.52 -2.38
N PRO A 86 10.05 -6.73 -2.12
CA PRO A 86 10.32 -7.88 -2.98
C PRO A 86 9.54 -7.73 -4.30
N ILE A 87 9.91 -8.48 -5.34
CA ILE A 87 9.29 -8.32 -6.68
C ILE A 87 7.78 -8.59 -6.68
N GLU A 88 7.31 -9.41 -5.74
CA GLU A 88 5.91 -9.72 -5.52
C GLU A 88 5.07 -8.47 -5.21
N ALA A 89 5.68 -7.42 -4.65
CA ALA A 89 5.01 -6.15 -4.39
C ALA A 89 4.58 -5.43 -5.68
N ASN A 90 5.33 -5.64 -6.77
CA ASN A 90 5.06 -5.03 -8.07
C ASN A 90 4.05 -5.83 -8.91
N ILE A 91 3.64 -7.01 -8.43
CA ILE A 91 2.70 -7.89 -9.13
C ILE A 91 1.38 -7.87 -8.35
N PRO A 92 0.34 -7.14 -8.80
CA PRO A 92 -0.89 -6.95 -8.02
C PRO A 92 -1.55 -8.26 -7.56
N ALA A 93 -1.47 -9.31 -8.36
CA ALA A 93 -2.02 -10.63 -8.02
C ALA A 93 -1.32 -11.29 -6.81
N LEU A 94 -0.06 -10.92 -6.55
CA LEU A 94 0.77 -11.46 -5.46
C LEU A 94 0.73 -10.59 -4.20
N ALA A 95 0.12 -9.41 -4.19
CA ALA A 95 0.03 -8.58 -2.99
C ALA A 95 -0.53 -9.34 -1.76
N LYS A 96 -1.43 -10.30 -1.99
CA LYS A 96 -2.00 -11.13 -0.92
C LYS A 96 -1.01 -12.09 -0.26
N SER A 97 0.08 -12.47 -0.93
CA SER A 97 1.12 -13.36 -0.35
C SER A 97 2.06 -12.63 0.60
N MET A 98 2.10 -11.29 0.55
CA MET A 98 2.96 -10.48 1.42
C MET A 98 2.33 -10.20 2.81
N ARG A 99 1.04 -10.44 2.98
CA ARG A 99 0.35 -10.27 4.28
C ARG A 99 0.96 -11.21 5.34
N ARG A 100 1.11 -10.71 6.57
CA ARG A 100 1.70 -11.43 7.71
C ARG A 100 3.14 -11.88 7.49
N THR A 101 3.86 -11.22 6.58
CA THR A 101 5.31 -11.41 6.41
C THR A 101 6.07 -10.27 7.07
N LYS A 102 7.41 -10.24 6.94
CA LYS A 102 8.24 -9.13 7.41
C LYS A 102 7.97 -7.79 6.70
N TYR A 103 7.30 -7.82 5.54
CA TYR A 103 6.98 -6.63 4.75
C TYR A 103 5.61 -6.03 5.09
N ASP A 104 4.86 -6.68 5.98
CA ASP A 104 3.56 -6.21 6.47
C ASP A 104 3.74 -5.62 7.86
N TRP A 105 3.21 -4.42 8.09
CA TRP A 105 3.18 -3.79 9.42
C TRP A 105 2.30 -4.57 10.41
N GLN A 106 1.45 -5.46 9.92
CA GLN A 106 0.60 -6.34 10.73
C GLN A 106 -0.31 -5.54 11.68
N TYR A 107 -0.80 -4.39 11.23
CA TYR A 107 -1.79 -3.64 12.00
C TYR A 107 -3.07 -4.46 12.13
N PHE A 108 -3.60 -4.48 13.36
CA PHE A 108 -4.89 -5.06 13.69
C PHE A 108 -5.88 -3.95 14.02
N THR A 109 -7.12 -4.10 13.57
CA THR A 109 -8.22 -3.26 14.03
C THR A 109 -8.59 -3.66 15.46
N THR A 110 -9.04 -2.68 16.25
CA THR A 110 -9.67 -2.94 17.55
C THR A 110 -11.12 -3.37 17.32
N SER A 111 -11.55 -4.47 17.93
CA SER A 111 -12.96 -4.89 17.86
C SER A 111 -13.86 -3.88 18.61
N ASP A 112 -14.94 -3.49 17.97
CA ASP A 112 -16.03 -2.70 18.56
C ASP A 112 -17.21 -3.57 19.03
N GLY A 113 -17.12 -4.89 18.84
CA GLY A 113 -18.18 -5.86 19.17
C GLY A 113 -19.33 -5.92 18.17
N GLU A 114 -19.30 -5.15 17.09
CA GLU A 114 -20.38 -5.08 16.09
C GLU A 114 -19.95 -5.61 14.73
N ILE A 115 -18.76 -5.26 14.25
CA ILE A 115 -18.23 -5.67 12.94
C ILE A 115 -17.25 -6.83 13.05
N ASP A 116 -16.89 -7.41 11.89
CA ASP A 116 -15.93 -8.52 11.76
C ASP A 116 -16.31 -9.78 12.57
N GLN A 117 -17.60 -9.94 12.92
CA GLN A 117 -18.09 -11.00 13.82
C GLN A 117 -17.95 -12.41 13.25
N ALA A 118 -17.76 -12.55 11.93
CA ALA A 118 -17.51 -13.86 11.32
C ALA A 118 -16.03 -14.27 11.32
N ILE A 119 -15.12 -13.44 11.86
CA ILE A 119 -13.69 -13.73 11.89
C ILE A 119 -13.32 -14.40 13.23
N ILE A 120 -13.65 -15.69 13.38
CA ILE A 120 -13.04 -16.56 14.40
C ILE A 120 -12.82 -17.96 13.78
N ASN A 121 -11.55 -18.39 13.70
CA ASN A 121 -11.09 -19.73 13.24
C ASN A 121 -11.39 -20.16 11.77
N ASN A 122 -10.90 -19.34 10.84
CA ASN A 122 -10.21 -19.72 9.59
C ASN A 122 -10.99 -20.38 8.43
N SER A 123 -11.67 -19.57 7.60
CA SER A 123 -11.46 -19.51 6.12
C SER A 123 -12.57 -18.73 5.41
N LEU A 124 -12.20 -17.73 4.61
CA LEU A 124 -13.08 -17.08 3.62
C LEU A 124 -12.55 -17.41 2.21
N ASN A 125 -13.24 -18.32 1.52
CA ASN A 125 -12.96 -18.67 0.13
C ASN A 125 -13.95 -17.94 -0.79
N TRP A 126 -13.44 -17.02 -1.61
CA TRP A 126 -14.23 -16.26 -2.58
C TRP A 126 -14.42 -17.07 -3.87
N PRO A 127 -15.65 -17.55 -4.13
CA PRO A 127 -16.23 -17.31 -5.45
C PRO A 127 -17.74 -17.01 -5.41
N ARG A 128 -18.20 -16.20 -6.37
CA ARG A 128 -19.61 -15.83 -6.58
C ARG A 128 -20.50 -17.06 -6.83
N ALA A 129 -21.40 -17.38 -5.91
CA ALA A 129 -22.71 -18.02 -6.13
C ALA A 129 -23.49 -18.10 -4.81
N ARG A 130 -24.83 -18.14 -4.88
CA ARG A 130 -25.85 -18.14 -3.81
C ARG A 130 -25.28 -18.33 -2.38
N MET A 131 -25.18 -17.21 -1.68
CA MET A 131 -24.45 -17.08 -0.42
C MET A 131 -25.34 -17.52 0.75
N GLN A 132 -25.19 -18.75 1.23
CA GLN A 132 -25.88 -19.21 2.45
C GLN A 132 -25.05 -18.82 3.67
N TRP A 133 -25.49 -17.84 4.45
CA TRP A 133 -24.88 -17.45 5.73
C TRP A 133 -25.62 -18.10 6.91
N PRO A 134 -25.15 -19.25 7.44
CA PRO A 134 -25.86 -19.99 8.47
C PRO A 134 -26.23 -19.16 9.70
N PRO A 135 -25.38 -18.25 10.21
CA PRO A 135 -25.76 -17.36 11.30
C PRO A 135 -26.93 -16.42 10.96
N CYS A 136 -27.09 -16.03 9.69
CA CYS A 136 -28.13 -15.10 9.26
C CYS A 136 -29.43 -15.79 8.82
N ASN A 137 -29.48 -17.13 8.80
CA ASN A 137 -30.66 -17.89 8.39
C ASN A 137 -31.85 -17.78 9.38
N GLU A 138 -31.63 -17.19 10.56
CA GLU A 138 -32.71 -16.88 11.50
C GLU A 138 -33.60 -15.72 11.05
N PHE A 139 -33.09 -14.87 10.14
CA PHE A 139 -33.83 -13.75 9.58
C PHE A 139 -34.53 -14.14 8.27
N GLU A 140 -35.66 -13.49 7.99
CA GLU A 140 -36.33 -13.62 6.69
C GLU A 140 -35.38 -13.15 5.57
N LEU A 141 -35.22 -13.97 4.54
CA LEU A 141 -34.36 -13.68 3.39
C LEU A 141 -34.73 -12.32 2.78
N ASP A 142 -33.71 -11.53 2.40
CA ASP A 142 -33.83 -10.18 1.85
C ASP A 142 -34.44 -9.11 2.78
N SER A 143 -34.71 -9.43 4.04
CA SER A 143 -35.08 -8.44 5.05
C SER A 143 -33.92 -7.52 5.42
N ARG A 144 -34.23 -6.36 6.02
CA ARG A 144 -33.22 -5.44 6.57
C ARG A 144 -32.32 -6.13 7.60
N ASP A 145 -32.89 -6.99 8.44
CA ASP A 145 -32.16 -7.67 9.51
C ASP A 145 -31.25 -8.76 8.94
N TYR A 146 -31.70 -9.48 7.91
CA TYR A 146 -30.85 -10.39 7.15
C TYR A 146 -29.64 -9.67 6.53
N TRP A 147 -29.87 -8.58 5.80
CA TRP A 147 -28.78 -7.79 5.20
C TRP A 147 -27.85 -7.18 6.24
N LYS A 148 -28.38 -6.73 7.38
CA LYS A 148 -27.57 -6.25 8.51
C LYS A 148 -26.63 -7.36 9.02
N CYS A 149 -27.16 -8.55 9.28
CA CYS A 149 -26.35 -9.70 9.70
C CYS A 149 -25.25 -10.05 8.69
N VAL A 150 -25.61 -10.08 7.40
CA VAL A 150 -24.65 -10.33 6.30
C VAL A 150 -23.53 -9.30 6.30
N CYS A 151 -23.86 -8.01 6.40
CA CYS A 151 -22.87 -6.93 6.41
C CYS A 151 -21.91 -7.05 7.59
N LEU A 152 -22.41 -7.24 8.80
CA LEU A 152 -21.56 -7.37 10.01
C LEU A 152 -20.67 -8.62 9.95
N SER A 153 -21.12 -9.67 9.28
CA SER A 153 -20.37 -10.91 9.10
C SER A 153 -19.31 -10.84 8.00
N THR A 154 -19.48 -9.99 6.98
CA THR A 154 -18.65 -10.04 5.76
C THR A 154 -17.82 -8.78 5.52
N VAL A 155 -18.02 -7.74 6.32
CA VAL A 155 -17.23 -6.51 6.21
C VAL A 155 -15.74 -6.82 6.37
N GLN A 156 -14.92 -6.17 5.55
CA GLN A 156 -13.47 -6.20 5.60
C GLN A 156 -12.96 -4.84 5.15
N THR A 157 -11.73 -4.50 5.55
CA THR A 157 -11.07 -3.32 5.01
C THR A 157 -10.78 -3.46 3.51
N VAL A 158 -10.94 -2.37 2.78
CA VAL A 158 -10.49 -2.21 1.39
C VAL A 158 -9.19 -1.41 1.31
N TYR A 159 -8.43 -1.33 2.41
CA TYR A 159 -7.13 -0.68 2.50
C TYR A 159 -7.16 0.85 2.27
N HIS A 160 -8.25 1.52 2.69
CA HIS A 160 -8.40 2.97 2.61
C HIS A 160 -8.54 3.66 4.00
N PRO A 161 -7.60 3.47 4.94
CA PRO A 161 -7.64 4.18 6.22
C PRO A 161 -7.37 5.68 6.03
N VAL A 162 -8.14 6.52 6.72
CA VAL A 162 -8.03 7.99 6.70
C VAL A 162 -8.40 8.56 8.08
N GLY A 163 -8.12 9.85 8.30
CA GLY A 163 -8.69 10.62 9.43
C GLY A 163 -7.99 10.50 10.78
N THR A 164 -6.93 9.71 10.91
CA THR A 164 -6.17 9.58 12.18
C THR A 164 -5.48 10.86 12.64
N CYS A 165 -5.20 11.78 11.72
CA CYS A 165 -4.69 13.13 11.99
C CYS A 165 -5.63 14.19 11.39
N GLY A 166 -6.94 14.01 11.57
CA GLY A 166 -7.97 14.80 10.90
C GLY A 166 -7.73 16.31 10.96
N MET A 167 -7.97 16.98 9.83
CA MET A 167 -7.87 18.43 9.68
C MET A 167 -9.09 19.15 10.25
N GLY A 168 -8.89 20.26 10.98
CA GLY A 168 -9.99 21.04 11.54
C GLY A 168 -9.52 22.31 12.25
N THR A 169 -10.47 23.19 12.57
CA THR A 169 -10.20 24.50 13.18
C THR A 169 -9.95 24.43 14.69
N ASP A 170 -10.50 23.43 15.38
CA ASP A 170 -10.36 23.26 16.83
C ASP A 170 -9.34 22.16 17.18
N SER A 171 -8.24 22.58 17.80
CA SER A 171 -7.18 21.72 18.34
C SER A 171 -7.65 20.64 19.32
N LYS A 172 -8.85 20.76 19.91
CA LYS A 172 -9.41 19.73 20.79
C LYS A 172 -10.02 18.55 20.04
N THR A 173 -10.39 18.76 18.78
CA THR A 173 -11.10 17.77 17.95
C THR A 173 -10.36 17.41 16.67
N SER A 174 -9.26 18.11 16.35
CA SER A 174 -8.45 17.89 15.16
C SER A 174 -6.96 17.92 15.48
N VAL A 175 -6.15 17.35 14.59
CA VAL A 175 -4.68 17.27 14.77
C VAL A 175 -3.97 18.37 13.97
N VAL A 176 -4.47 18.70 12.78
CA VAL A 176 -3.89 19.72 11.92
C VAL A 176 -4.87 20.85 11.57
N ASP A 177 -4.34 22.03 11.28
CA ASP A 177 -5.10 23.17 10.77
C ASP A 177 -5.31 23.10 9.24
N SER A 178 -5.99 24.10 8.66
CA SER A 178 -6.23 24.18 7.21
C SER A 178 -4.96 24.41 6.36
N ARG A 179 -3.82 24.68 7.00
CA ARG A 179 -2.49 24.72 6.39
C ARG A 179 -1.70 23.43 6.63
N LEU A 180 -2.33 22.38 7.14
CA LEU A 180 -1.71 21.09 7.46
C LEU A 180 -0.69 21.16 8.60
N LYS A 181 -0.65 22.24 9.38
CA LYS A 181 0.26 22.40 10.52
C LYS A 181 -0.33 21.70 11.74
N VAL A 182 0.51 20.97 12.46
CA VAL A 182 0.11 20.32 13.71
C VAL A 182 -0.16 21.38 14.77
N HIS A 183 -1.33 21.29 15.41
CA HIS A 183 -1.71 22.24 16.45
C HIS A 183 -0.69 22.25 17.59
N GLY A 184 -0.26 23.45 17.99
CA GLY A 184 0.70 23.63 19.10
C GLY A 184 2.15 23.22 18.81
N VAL A 185 2.46 22.69 17.61
CA VAL A 185 3.81 22.26 17.24
C VAL A 185 4.36 23.13 16.11
N LYS A 186 5.57 23.67 16.29
CA LYS A 186 6.23 24.49 15.27
C LYS A 186 6.96 23.59 14.27
N ASN A 187 6.98 24.02 13.01
CA ASN A 187 7.73 23.38 11.92
C ASN A 187 7.37 21.90 11.67
N LEU A 188 6.14 21.48 11.99
CA LEU A 188 5.65 20.14 11.74
C LEU A 188 4.32 20.18 11.00
N ARG A 189 4.19 19.33 9.97
CA ARG A 189 2.97 19.13 9.19
C ARG A 189 2.67 17.65 9.04
N VAL A 190 1.41 17.32 8.80
CA VAL A 190 0.98 16.00 8.33
C VAL A 190 0.40 16.16 6.93
N ILE A 191 0.92 15.41 5.95
CA ILE A 191 0.60 15.58 4.53
C ILE A 191 0.40 14.20 3.89
N ASP A 192 -0.69 13.54 4.28
CA ASP A 192 -1.13 12.26 3.73
C ASP A 192 -2.64 12.07 3.93
N ALA A 193 -3.17 10.86 3.72
CA ALA A 193 -4.60 10.59 3.88
C ALA A 193 -5.12 10.71 5.31
N SER A 194 -4.25 10.69 6.33
CA SER A 194 -4.65 10.79 7.72
C SER A 194 -5.31 12.15 8.04
N ILE A 195 -5.05 13.18 7.25
CA ILE A 195 -5.62 14.52 7.43
C ILE A 195 -7.06 14.66 6.92
N MET A 196 -7.55 13.71 6.11
CA MET A 196 -8.89 13.77 5.56
C MET A 196 -9.92 13.68 6.69
N PRO A 197 -10.78 14.70 6.92
CA PRO A 197 -11.79 14.63 7.98
C PRO A 197 -12.85 13.55 7.73
N THR A 198 -13.12 13.27 6.45
CA THR A 198 -14.03 12.23 5.97
C THR A 198 -13.44 11.58 4.73
N ILE A 199 -13.63 10.27 4.58
CA ILE A 199 -13.18 9.55 3.38
C ILE A 199 -13.88 10.08 2.12
N THR A 200 -13.13 10.18 1.03
CA THR A 200 -13.66 10.57 -0.28
C THR A 200 -14.48 9.44 -0.90
N SER A 201 -15.46 9.77 -1.75
CA SER A 201 -16.23 8.79 -2.53
C SER A 201 -15.42 8.23 -3.72
N GLY A 202 -14.34 7.48 -3.43
CA GLY A 202 -13.45 6.88 -4.41
C GLY A 202 -12.19 6.29 -3.77
N ASN A 203 -11.33 5.68 -4.59
CA ASN A 203 -10.05 5.14 -4.11
C ASN A 203 -9.15 6.27 -3.59
N THR A 204 -8.55 6.07 -2.41
CA THR A 204 -7.83 7.13 -1.69
C THR A 204 -6.44 7.43 -2.26
N ASN A 205 -5.91 6.64 -3.19
CA ASN A 205 -4.60 6.89 -3.80
C ASN A 205 -4.53 8.27 -4.48
N GLY A 206 -5.49 8.58 -5.36
CA GLY A 206 -5.56 9.87 -6.06
C GLY A 206 -5.69 11.06 -5.09
N PRO A 207 -6.67 11.04 -4.16
CA PRO A 207 -6.77 12.04 -3.10
C PRO A 207 -5.48 12.21 -2.27
N SER A 208 -4.78 11.13 -1.92
CA SER A 208 -3.49 11.21 -1.21
C SER A 208 -2.42 11.94 -2.03
N MET A 209 -2.30 11.64 -3.33
CA MET A 209 -1.38 12.35 -4.22
C MET A 209 -1.74 13.85 -4.31
N MET A 210 -3.03 14.19 -4.39
CA MET A 210 -3.49 15.59 -4.41
C MET A 210 -3.20 16.32 -3.09
N ILE A 211 -3.26 15.63 -1.95
CA ILE A 211 -2.84 16.18 -0.66
C ILE A 211 -1.33 16.45 -0.66
N GLY A 212 -0.52 15.53 -1.19
CA GLY A 212 0.92 15.74 -1.39
C GLY A 212 1.21 16.99 -2.23
N GLU A 213 0.53 17.12 -3.37
CA GLU A 213 0.63 18.27 -4.28
C GLU A 213 0.29 19.59 -3.58
N ARG A 214 -0.89 19.65 -2.94
CA ARG A 214 -1.34 20.85 -2.23
C ARG A 214 -0.46 21.16 -1.02
N GLY A 215 0.01 20.14 -0.32
CA GLY A 215 0.94 20.27 0.79
C GLY A 215 2.25 20.92 0.37
N ALA A 216 2.79 20.53 -0.79
CA ALA A 216 3.99 21.15 -1.35
C ALA A 216 3.80 22.65 -1.61
N GLU A 217 2.67 23.05 -2.20
CA GLU A 217 2.35 24.47 -2.41
C GLU A 217 2.28 25.24 -1.09
N LEU A 218 1.63 24.68 -0.06
CA LEU A 218 1.50 25.33 1.25
C LEU A 218 2.83 25.47 1.98
N VAL A 219 3.73 24.49 1.81
CA VAL A 219 5.11 24.58 2.29
C VAL A 219 5.86 25.69 1.55
N LYS A 220 5.77 25.71 0.21
CA LYS A 220 6.43 26.73 -0.62
C LYS A 220 5.98 28.16 -0.28
N GLN A 221 4.69 28.35 0.01
CA GLN A 221 4.15 29.65 0.42
C GLN A 221 4.63 30.13 1.78
N ASP A 222 4.89 29.21 2.71
CA ASP A 222 5.25 29.55 4.10
C ASP A 222 6.77 29.63 4.30
N TYR A 223 7.55 29.02 3.40
CA TYR A 223 9.00 28.95 3.50
C TYR A 223 9.66 29.97 2.58
N ASN A 224 9.96 31.14 3.13
CA ASN A 224 10.60 32.25 2.43
C ASN A 224 12.13 32.14 2.45
N LYS A 225 12.67 31.10 1.81
CA LYS A 225 14.09 31.03 1.45
C LYS A 225 14.24 30.95 -0.05
#